data_AF-A0A9P5PIV0-F1
#
_entry.id   AF-A0A9P5PIV0-F1
#
_cell.length_a   1.000
_cell.length_b   1.000
_cell.length_c   1.000
_cell.angle_alpha   90.00
_cell.angle_beta   90.00
_cell.angle_gamma   90.00
#
_symmetry.space_group_name_H-M   'P 1'
#
loop_
_entity.id
_entity.type
_entity.pdbx_description
1 polymer ?
#
loop_
_entity_poly.entity_id
_entity_poly.type
_entity_poly.pdbx_seq_one_letter_code
_entity_poly.pdbx_strand_id
1 'polypeptide(L)'
;MSSKRGRKRNDSLPPNRARDVQRAFRARRAAHLQALEERVTSLEEENDCLRQALNLPPANRPALGKGPTGKDKPRSCESPSLEKTLLKSSDSSDSP
;
A
#
# COMPACT_ATOMS: atom_id res chain seq x y z
N MET A 1 21.78 3.93 -30.80
CA MET A 1 22.32 4.58 -29.58
C MET A 1 21.79 3.84 -28.36
N SER A 2 22.48 2.77 -27.94
CA SER A 2 21.98 1.80 -26.96
C SER A 2 22.02 2.36 -25.54
N SER A 3 20.82 2.64 -25.03
CA SER A 3 20.38 2.80 -23.65
C SER A 3 21.44 2.58 -22.56
N LYS A 4 22.02 3.67 -22.03
CA LYS A 4 22.90 3.66 -20.86
C LYS A 4 22.14 4.13 -19.61
N ARG A 5 21.11 3.37 -19.21
CA ARG A 5 20.47 3.53 -17.89
C ARG A 5 20.83 2.31 -17.06
N GLY A 6 21.68 2.50 -16.05
CA GLY A 6 21.98 1.48 -15.05
C GLY A 6 23.41 1.54 -14.54
N ARG A 7 23.57 1.91 -13.27
CA ARG A 7 24.77 1.56 -12.51
C ARG A 7 24.75 0.04 -12.35
N LYS A 8 25.71 -0.67 -12.94
CA LYS A 8 25.86 -2.13 -12.78
C LYS A 8 25.82 -2.47 -11.28
N ARG A 9 25.07 -3.52 -10.91
CA ARG A 9 25.18 -4.11 -9.57
C ARG A 9 26.64 -4.57 -9.44
N ASN A 10 27.39 -3.88 -8.59
CA ASN A 10 28.73 -4.32 -8.23
C ASN A 10 28.55 -5.33 -7.10
N ASP A 11 28.67 -6.62 -7.46
CA ASP A 11 28.69 -7.74 -6.52
C ASP A 11 30.01 -7.80 -5.72
N SER A 12 30.94 -6.88 -6.01
CA SER A 12 32.17 -6.63 -5.25
C SER A 12 32.02 -5.59 -4.12
N LEU A 13 30.82 -5.01 -3.93
CA LEU A 13 30.61 -4.08 -2.82
C LEU A 13 30.47 -4.87 -1.51
N PRO A 14 31.31 -4.58 -0.50
CA PRO A 14 31.29 -5.31 0.75
C PRO A 14 29.90 -5.19 1.44
N PRO A 15 29.49 -6.21 2.22
CA PRO A 15 28.21 -6.22 2.92
C PRO A 15 27.99 -4.92 3.68
N ASN A 16 27.08 -4.08 3.20
CA ASN A 16 26.76 -2.84 3.88
C ASN A 16 25.86 -3.20 5.06
N ARG A 17 26.46 -3.33 6.25
CA ARG A 17 25.80 -3.63 7.53
C ARG A 17 24.48 -2.86 7.72
N ALA A 18 24.39 -1.61 7.26
CA ALA A 18 23.16 -0.82 7.36
C ALA A 18 22.03 -1.35 6.45
N ARG A 19 22.35 -1.85 5.24
CA ARG A 19 21.36 -2.48 4.35
C ARG A 19 20.82 -3.78 4.94
N ASP A 20 21.67 -4.59 5.55
CA ASP A 20 21.24 -5.85 6.15
C ASP A 20 20.35 -5.61 7.37
N VAL A 21 20.66 -4.59 8.18
CA VAL A 21 19.77 -4.12 9.26
C VAL A 21 18.42 -3.68 8.72
N GLN A 22 18.37 -2.91 7.63
CA GLN A 22 17.11 -2.50 7.00
C GLN A 22 16.34 -3.69 6.42
N ARG A 23 17.02 -4.63 5.77
CA ARG A 23 16.40 -5.85 5.24
C ARG A 23 15.79 -6.68 6.36
N ALA A 24 16.54 -6.90 7.44
CA ALA A 24 16.06 -7.62 8.61
C ALA A 24 14.88 -6.90 9.29
N PHE A 25 14.93 -5.57 9.41
CA PHE A 25 13.81 -4.79 9.94
C PHE A 25 12.55 -4.92 9.07
N ARG A 26 12.68 -4.81 7.74
CA ARG A 26 11.56 -5.00 6.82
C ARG A 26 10.99 -6.41 6.89
N ALA A 27 11.85 -7.43 6.95
CA ALA A 27 11.42 -8.82 7.09
C ALA A 27 10.64 -9.04 8.40
N ARG A 28 11.15 -8.53 9.53
CA ARG A 28 10.43 -8.60 10.81
C ARG A 28 9.10 -7.87 10.79
N ARG A 29 9.05 -6.67 10.19
CA ARG A 29 7.80 -5.91 10.05
C ARG A 29 6.80 -6.64 9.17
N ALA A 30 7.24 -7.23 8.07
CA ALA A 30 6.38 -8.02 7.19
C ALA A 30 5.81 -9.24 7.92
N ALA A 31 6.64 -10.00 8.62
CA ALA A 31 6.19 -11.15 9.41
C ALA A 31 5.20 -10.75 10.52
N HIS A 32 5.44 -9.62 11.20
CA HIS A 32 4.53 -9.11 12.21
C HIS A 32 3.18 -8.68 11.62
N LEU A 33 3.18 -8.00 10.46
CA LEU A 33 1.94 -7.64 9.77
C LEU A 33 1.16 -8.88 9.32
N GLN A 34 1.85 -9.87 8.74
CA GLN A 34 1.24 -11.13 8.34
C GLN A 34 0.60 -11.86 9.54
N ALA A 35 1.31 -11.94 10.68
CA ALA A 35 0.76 -12.56 11.89
C ALA A 35 -0.49 -11.84 12.43
N LEU A 36 -0.53 -10.51 12.31
CA LEU A 36 -1.72 -9.73 12.67
C LEU A 36 -2.87 -9.97 11.69
N GLU A 37 -2.59 -9.99 10.39
CA GLU A 37 -3.57 -10.27 9.34
C GLU A 37 -4.18 -11.66 9.54
N GLU A 38 -3.36 -12.70 9.74
CA GLU A 38 -3.81 -14.07 10.02
C GLU A 38 -4.71 -14.14 11.28
N ARG A 39 -4.29 -13.48 12.37
CA ARG A 39 -5.09 -13.45 13.61
C ARG A 39 -6.43 -12.76 13.41
N VAL A 40 -6.48 -11.68 12.64
CA VAL A 40 -7.74 -11.00 12.34
C VAL A 40 -8.65 -11.90 11.51
N THR A 41 -8.12 -12.55 10.48
CA THR A 41 -8.89 -13.50 9.66
C THR A 41 -9.48 -14.62 10.51
N SER A 42 -8.69 -15.26 11.38
CA SER A 42 -9.23 -16.32 12.27
C SER A 42 -10.32 -15.80 13.21
N LEU A 43 -10.16 -14.58 13.75
CA LEU A 43 -11.17 -13.98 14.62
C LEU A 43 -12.44 -13.59 13.86
N GLU A 44 -12.32 -13.13 12.62
CA GLU A 44 -13.46 -12.80 11.77
C GLU A 44 -14.25 -14.06 11.39
N GLU A 45 -13.57 -15.15 11.02
CA GLU A 45 -14.18 -16.45 10.77
C GLU A 45 -14.94 -16.98 12.01
N GLU A 46 -14.29 -16.96 13.18
CA GLU A 46 -14.94 -17.36 14.43
C GLU A 46 -16.16 -16.47 14.74
N ASN A 47 -16.04 -15.15 14.53
CA ASN A 47 -17.13 -14.23 14.76
C ASN A 47 -18.32 -14.54 13.85
N ASP A 48 -18.08 -14.81 12.57
CA ASP A 48 -19.12 -15.13 11.61
C ASP A 48 -19.83 -16.44 11.98
N CYS A 49 -19.09 -17.48 12.39
CA CYS A 49 -19.67 -18.71 12.90
C CYS A 49 -20.55 -18.48 14.14
N LEU A 50 -20.08 -17.68 15.10
CA LEU A 50 -20.85 -17.34 16.30
C LEU A 50 -22.11 -16.53 15.97
N ARG A 51 -22.02 -15.60 15.02
CA ARG A 51 -23.17 -14.79 14.58
C ARG A 51 -24.21 -15.66 13.89
N GLN A 52 -23.79 -16.60 13.03
CA GLN A 52 -24.69 -17.56 12.41
C GLN A 52 -25.37 -18.46 13.45
N ALA A 53 -24.61 -18.99 14.41
CA ALA A 53 -25.15 -19.84 15.48
C ALA A 53 -26.20 -19.13 16.34
N LEU A 54 -26.04 -17.81 16.54
CA LEU A 54 -26.95 -16.97 17.31
C LEU A 54 -28.01 -16.26 16.45
N ASN A 55 -28.09 -16.55 15.15
CA ASN A 55 -28.97 -15.87 14.20
C ASN A 55 -28.84 -14.33 14.22
N LEU A 56 -27.63 -13.83 14.48
CA LEU A 56 -27.32 -12.41 14.46
C LEU A 56 -27.01 -11.95 13.02
N PRO A 57 -27.34 -10.70 12.65
CA PRO A 57 -27.03 -10.16 11.32
C PRO A 57 -25.51 -10.18 11.08
N PRO A 58 -24.99 -10.19 9.85
CA PRO A 58 -23.54 -10.16 9.59
C PRO A 58 -22.81 -8.97 10.24
N ALA A 59 -21.51 -9.09 10.46
CA ALA A 59 -20.72 -7.99 11.01
C ALA A 59 -20.66 -6.81 10.01
N ASN A 60 -21.07 -5.61 10.44
CA ASN A 60 -21.04 -4.41 9.61
C ASN A 60 -19.64 -3.78 9.63
N ARG A 61 -18.68 -4.43 8.98
CA ARG A 61 -17.30 -3.95 8.87
C ARG A 61 -16.80 -4.06 7.43
N PRO A 62 -16.20 -3.00 6.87
CA PRO A 62 -15.55 -3.09 5.57
C PRO A 62 -14.31 -3.97 5.65
N ALA A 63 -14.03 -4.71 4.58
CA ALA A 63 -12.84 -5.55 4.48
C ALA A 63 -11.56 -4.71 4.67
N LEU A 64 -10.61 -5.22 5.44
CA LEU A 64 -9.30 -4.58 5.60
C LEU A 64 -8.58 -4.60 4.25
N GLY A 65 -8.27 -3.42 3.73
CA GLY A 65 -7.50 -3.29 2.50
C GLY A 65 -6.10 -3.87 2.66
N LYS A 66 -5.52 -4.39 1.57
CA LYS A 66 -4.16 -4.92 1.58
C LYS A 66 -3.16 -3.77 1.74
N GLY A 67 -2.21 -3.93 2.66
CA GLY A 67 -1.25 -2.90 3.02
C GLY A 67 -0.33 -2.44 1.87
N PRO A 68 0.36 -1.29 2.03
CA PRO A 68 1.14 -0.62 0.99
C PRO A 68 2.38 -1.40 0.52
N THR A 69 2.70 -2.54 1.11
CA THR A 69 3.79 -3.42 0.67
C THR A 69 3.41 -4.37 -0.47
N GLY A 70 2.17 -4.29 -0.99
CA GLY A 70 1.78 -4.63 -2.36
C GLY A 70 2.65 -5.71 -3.02
N LYS A 71 2.63 -6.92 -2.48
CA LYS A 71 3.18 -8.09 -3.16
C LYS A 71 2.17 -8.81 -4.04
N ASP A 72 0.95 -8.28 -4.13
CA ASP A 72 0.01 -8.59 -5.19
C ASP A 72 -0.05 -7.41 -6.15
N LYS A 73 0.39 -7.64 -7.38
CA LYS A 73 0.32 -6.69 -8.50
C LYS A 73 -1.15 -6.23 -8.64
N PRO A 74 -1.49 -4.94 -8.46
CA PRO A 74 -2.82 -4.48 -8.81
C PRO A 74 -2.98 -4.60 -10.33
N ARG A 75 -3.99 -5.37 -10.77
CA ARG A 75 -4.51 -5.33 -12.15
C ARG A 75 -4.89 -3.88 -12.44
N SER A 76 -4.51 -3.40 -13.63
CA SER A 76 -4.78 -2.04 -14.10
C SER A 76 -6.25 -1.68 -13.92
N CYS A 77 -6.53 -0.80 -12.96
CA CYS A 77 -7.82 -0.13 -12.86
C CYS A 77 -7.66 1.20 -13.58
N GLU A 78 -8.34 1.35 -14.71
CA GLU A 78 -8.38 2.59 -15.47
C GLU A 78 -9.05 3.68 -14.62
N SER A 79 -8.36 4.81 -14.48
CA SER A 79 -8.83 5.97 -13.73
C SER A 79 -9.77 6.82 -14.59
N PRO A 80 -10.98 7.21 -14.14
CA PRO A 80 -11.71 8.29 -14.79
C PRO A 80 -11.04 9.61 -14.43
N SER A 81 -10.71 10.38 -15.46
CA SER A 81 -10.17 11.73 -15.43
C SER A 81 -11.10 12.69 -14.69
N LEU A 82 -10.62 13.27 -13.58
CA LEU A 82 -11.27 14.43 -12.95
C LEU A 82 -10.72 15.71 -13.57
N GLU A 83 -11.61 16.45 -14.21
CA GLU A 83 -11.32 17.66 -14.98
C GLU A 83 -10.82 18.82 -14.10
N LYS A 84 -9.92 19.61 -14.70
CA LYS A 84 -9.32 20.81 -14.13
C LYS A 84 -10.30 21.98 -14.25
N THR A 85 -10.95 22.37 -13.17
CA THR A 85 -11.52 23.72 -13.03
C THR A 85 -10.52 24.60 -12.30
N LEU A 86 -9.61 25.23 -13.04
CA LEU A 86 -8.75 26.31 -12.52
C LEU A 86 -9.30 27.65 -13.04
N LEU A 87 -10.10 28.29 -12.19
CA LEU A 87 -10.56 29.67 -12.35
C LEU A 87 -9.34 30.61 -12.40
N LYS A 88 -9.32 31.43 -13.46
CA LYS A 88 -8.28 32.41 -13.75
C LYS A 88 -8.69 33.75 -13.15
N SER A 89 -7.98 34.20 -12.12
CA SER A 89 -8.10 35.56 -11.56
C SER A 89 -6.72 36.16 -11.39
N SER A 90 -6.38 37.08 -12.30
CA SER A 90 -5.21 37.96 -12.31
C SER A 90 -5.44 38.91 -13.48
N ASP A 91 -5.27 40.21 -13.44
CA ASP A 91 -4.85 41.21 -12.46
C ASP A 91 -5.02 42.56 -13.20
N SER A 92 -4.75 43.67 -12.51
CA SER A 92 -4.17 44.91 -13.04
C SER A 92 -5.09 46.12 -13.34
N SER A 93 -5.03 47.05 -12.37
CA SER A 93 -4.46 48.41 -12.47
C SER A 93 -5.18 49.53 -13.22
N ASP A 94 -5.52 50.51 -12.37
CA ASP A 94 -5.99 51.88 -12.54
C ASP A 94 -5.00 52.81 -13.30
N SER A 95 -5.52 53.75 -14.09
CA SER A 95 -4.86 54.92 -14.73
C SER A 95 -5.95 55.81 -15.34
N PRO A 96 -5.86 57.15 -15.29
CA PRO A 96 -4.76 57.95 -15.85
C PRO A 96 -4.15 59.03 -14.95
#